data_AF-A0A4R9ESK5-F1
#
_entry.id   AF-A0A4R9ESK5-F1
#
_cell.length_a   1.000
_cell.length_b   1.000
_cell.length_c   1.000
_cell.angle_alpha   90.00
_cell.angle_beta   90.00
_cell.angle_gamma   90.00
#
_symmetry.space_group_name_H-M   'P 1'
#
loop_
_entity.id
_entity.type
_entity.pdbx_description
1 polymer ?
#
loop_
_entity_poly.entity_id
_entity_poly.type
_entity_poly.pdbx_seq_one_letter_code
_entity_poly.pdbx_strand_id
1 'polypeptide(L)' 'MTAREPVRWMPDDRSAKILAAFAAHKERAPSVLRRALELLAQADGIVDSRGRIKPATGGKPAHRRTP' A
#
# COMPACT_ATOMS: atom_id res chain seq x y z
N MET A 1 -3.68 16.75 32.94
CA MET A 1 -3.58 16.87 31.47
C MET A 1 -2.37 16.07 31.03
N THR A 2 -2.55 14.84 30.55
CA THR A 2 -1.46 14.00 30.04
C THR A 2 -1.12 14.46 28.61
N ALA A 3 0.07 15.01 28.42
CA ALA A 3 0.57 15.35 27.10
C ALA A 3 0.62 14.06 26.27
N ARG A 4 -0.11 14.02 25.15
CA ARG A 4 -0.11 12.90 24.22
C ARG A 4 1.30 12.77 23.66
N GLU A 5 2.00 11.68 23.98
CA GLU A 5 3.34 11.46 23.45
C GLU A 5 3.31 11.53 21.91
N PRO A 6 4.29 12.19 21.28
CA PRO A 6 4.37 12.25 19.84
C PRO A 6 4.48 10.82 19.29
N VAL A 7 3.61 10.49 18.33
CA VAL A 7 3.64 9.19 17.67
C VAL A 7 5.00 9.03 17.01
N ARG A 8 5.82 8.13 17.55
CA ARG A 8 7.11 7.79 16.99
C ARG A 8 6.87 6.85 15.81
N TRP A 9 6.65 7.44 14.64
CA TRP A 9 6.50 6.68 13.41
C TRP A 9 7.83 6.01 13.05
N MET A 10 7.80 4.70 12.83
CA MET A 10 8.94 3.91 12.40
C MET A 10 8.57 3.24 11.07
N PRO A 11 9.32 3.49 9.98
CA PRO A 11 9.02 2.86 8.70
C PRO A 11 9.32 1.36 8.76
N ASP A 12 8.48 0.56 8.11
CA ASP A 12 8.80 -0.83 7.81
C ASP A 12 9.94 -0.92 6.78
N ASP A 13 10.51 -2.11 6.61
CA ASP A 13 11.64 -2.35 5.71
C ASP A 13 11.40 -1.88 4.26
N ARG A 14 10.16 -1.95 3.75
CA ARG A 14 9.86 -1.53 2.37
C ARG A 14 9.78 -0.01 2.31
N SER A 15 9.09 0.62 3.25
CA SER A 15 9.04 2.07 3.38
C SER A 15 10.44 2.67 3.53
N ALA A 16 11.30 2.07 4.35
CA ALA A 16 12.68 2.48 4.56
C ALA A 16 13.51 2.44 3.27
N LYS A 17 13.34 1.40 2.44
CA LYS A 17 14.02 1.28 1.14
C LYS A 17 13.60 2.36 0.14
N ILE A 18 12.32 2.71 0.11
CA ILE A 18 11.81 3.78 -0.76
C ILE A 18 12.40 5.13 -0.35
N LEU A 19 12.39 5.43 0.96
CA LEU A 19 12.98 6.65 1.50
C LEU A 19 14.49 6.72 1.25
N ALA A 20 15.21 5.62 1.42
CA ALA A 20 16.64 5.56 1.14
C ALA A 20 16.97 5.80 -0.34
N ALA A 21 16.15 5.27 -1.27
CA ALA A 21 16.34 5.48 -2.71
C ALA A 21 16.14 6.96 -3.08
N PHE A 22 15.14 7.62 -2.48
CA PHE A 22 14.89 9.04 -2.65
C PHE A 22 16.03 9.90 -2.07
N ALA A 23 16.41 9.66 -0.81
CA ALA A 23 17.46 10.41 -0.12
C ALA A 23 18.82 10.27 -0.82
N ALA A 24 19.10 9.10 -1.40
CA ALA A 24 20.33 8.85 -2.14
C ALA A 24 20.28 9.36 -3.60
N HIS A 25 19.19 10.00 -4.04
CA HIS A 25 18.97 10.42 -5.43
C HIS A 25 19.19 9.30 -6.48
N LYS A 26 19.01 8.04 -6.07
CA LYS A 26 19.22 6.87 -6.95
C LYS A 26 18.06 6.62 -7.89
N GLU A 27 16.88 7.16 -7.56
CA GLU A 27 15.65 7.02 -8.32
C GLU A 27 15.03 8.38 -8.60
N ARG A 28 14.37 8.52 -9.75
CA ARG A 28 13.62 9.74 -10.09
C ARG A 28 12.41 9.87 -9.16
N ALA A 29 12.07 11.09 -8.76
CA ALA A 29 10.95 11.36 -7.86
C ALA A 29 9.62 10.71 -8.28
N PRO A 30 9.22 10.68 -9.56
CA PRO A 30 7.99 9.98 -9.98
C PRO A 30 8.02 8.47 -9.71
N SER A 31 9.18 7.84 -9.84
CA SER A 31 9.36 6.41 -9.58
C SER A 31 9.25 6.10 -8.09
N VAL A 32 9.85 6.93 -7.24
CA VAL A 32 9.72 6.84 -5.78
C VAL A 32 8.27 7.01 -5.36
N LEU A 33 7.59 8.04 -5.87
CA LEU A 33 6.19 8.30 -5.56
C LEU A 33 5.29 7.14 -5.99
N ARG A 34 5.50 6.59 -7.19
CA ARG A 34 4.77 5.42 -7.66
C ARG A 34 4.90 4.23 -6.70
N ARG A 35 6.13 3.92 -6.26
CA ARG A 35 6.39 2.83 -5.32
C ARG A 35 5.73 3.07 -3.96
N ALA A 36 5.72 4.31 -3.49
CA ALA A 36 5.03 4.68 -2.25
C ALA A 36 3.51 4.49 -2.36
N LEU A 37 2.91 4.91 -3.48
CA LEU A 37 1.48 4.72 -3.74
C LEU A 37 1.10 3.24 -3.88
N GLU A 38 1.93 2.44 -4.56
CA GLU A 38 1.72 0.99 -4.67
C GLU A 38 1.79 0.31 -3.30
N LEU A 39 2.72 0.72 -2.43
CA LEU A 39 2.84 0.19 -1.08
C LEU A 39 1.61 0.52 -0.22
N LEU A 40 1.12 1.77 -0.31
CA LEU A 40 -0.10 2.19 0.39
C LEU A 40 -1.33 1.42 -0.12
N ALA A 41 -1.51 1.34 -1.43
CA ALA A 41 -2.60 0.60 -2.04
C ALA A 41 -2.57 -0.90 -1.67
N GLN A 42 -1.38 -1.48 -1.45
CA GLN A 42 -1.26 -2.86 -1.01
C GLN A 42 -1.69 -3.02 0.46
N ALA A 43 -1.32 -2.07 1.33
CA ALA A 43 -1.73 -2.05 2.73
C ALA A 43 -3.26 -1.90 2.87
N ASP A 44 -3.88 -1.11 1.98
CA ASP A 44 -5.33 -0.93 1.90
C ASP A 44 -6.04 -2.11 1.19
N GLY A 45 -5.29 -3.09 0.70
CA GLY A 45 -5.82 -4.25 -0.01
C GLY A 45 -6.39 -3.95 -1.40
N ILE A 46 -6.12 -2.76 -1.95
CA ILE A 46 -6.53 -2.32 -3.29
C ILE A 46 -5.73 -3.07 -4.36
N VAL A 47 -4.44 -3.33 -4.11
CA VAL A 47 -3.58 -4.09 -5.02
C VAL A 47 -3.04 -5.38 -4.38
N ASP A 48 -2.70 -6.36 -5.22
CA ASP A 48 -2.04 -7.59 -4.82
C ASP A 48 -0.51 -7.40 -4.67
N SER A 49 0.20 -8.46 -4.26
CA SER A 49 1.68 -8.46 -4.15
C SER A 49 2.41 -8.31 -5.49
N ARG A 50 1.68 -8.32 -6.61
CA ARG A 50 2.19 -8.11 -7.97
C ARG A 50 1.85 -6.71 -8.49
N GLY A 51 1.24 -5.85 -7.66
CA GLY A 51 0.82 -4.50 -8.04
C GLY A 51 -0.41 -4.47 -8.94
N ARG A 52 -1.17 -5.57 -9.04
CA ARG A 52 -2.43 -5.61 -9.79
C ARG A 52 -3.58 -5.20 -8.90
N ILE A 53 -4.51 -4.41 -9.44
CA ILE A 53 -5.74 -4.04 -8.74
C ILE A 53 -6.52 -5.31 -8.42
N LYS A 54 -6.80 -5.53 -7.14
CA LYS A 54 -7.72 -6.58 -6.72
C LYS A 54 -9.12 -6.16 -7.17
N PRO A 55 -9.81 -6.98 -7.98
CA PRO A 55 -11.20 -6.68 -8.31
C PRO A 55 -11.99 -6.63 -7.00
N ALA A 56 -12.89 -5.66 -6.88
CA ALA A 56 -13.81 -5.60 -5.76
C ALA A 56 -14.54 -6.93 -5.67
N THR A 57 -14.23 -7.75 -4.65
CA THR A 57 -15.03 -8.93 -4.34
C THR A 57 -16.37 -8.45 -3.80
N GLY A 58 -17.29 -8.16 -4.72
CA GLY A 58 -18.65 -7.70 -4.47
C GLY A 58 -19.62 -8.36 -5.44
N GLY A 59 -19.92 -9.64 -5.20
CA GLY A 59 -20.96 -10.37 -5.90
C GLY A 59 -20.70 -11.87 -5.98
N LYS A 60 -21.03 -12.62 -4.93
CA LYS A 60 -21.35 -14.04 -5.11
C LYS A 60 -22.43 -14.12 -6.20
N PRO A 61 -22.32 -14.95 -7.26
CA PRO A 61 -23.50 -15.28 -8.04
C PRO A 61 -24.46 -16.04 -7.13
N ALA A 62 -25.54 -15.36 -6.74
CA ALA A 62 -26.62 -15.94 -5.98
C ALA A 62 -27.28 -17.04 -6.83
N HIS A 63 -27.41 -18.22 -6.22
CA HIS A 63 -28.34 -19.29 -6.57
C HIS A 63 -28.42 -19.73 -8.05
N ARG A 64 -27.73 -20.84 -8.35
CA ARG A 64 -28.28 -21.84 -9.28
C ARG A 64 -29.53 -22.45 -8.61
N ARG A 65 -30.69 -21.83 -8.81
CA ARG A 65 -32.00 -22.48 -8.62
C ARG A 65 -32.32 -23.20 -9.93
N THR A 66 -32.40 -24.52 -9.87
CA THR A 66 -33.02 -25.37 -10.89
C THR A 66 -33.80 -26.43 -10.15
N PRO A 67 -35.13 -26.51 -10.28
CA PRO A 67 -35.80 -27.80 -10.36
C PRO A 67 -35.46 -28.48 -11.70
#